data_AF-A0A7V2WV02-F1
#
_entry.id   AF-A0A7V2WV02-F1
#
_cell.length_a   1.000
_cell.length_b   1.000
_cell.length_c   1.000
_cell.angle_alpha   90.00
_cell.angle_beta   90.00
_cell.angle_gamma   90.00
#
_symmetry.space_group_name_H-M   'P 1'
#
loop_
_entity.id
_entity.type
_entity.pdbx_description
1 polymer ?
#
loop_
_entity_poly.entity_id
_entity_poly.type
_entity_poly.pdbx_seq_one_letter_code
_entity_poly.pdbx_strand_id
1 'polypeptide(L)'
;MNNKNNVIRKDNQIGFTLIEVMITVVILGIITSIAYPSYMKQVQKSKRTPAKVELMRIAQLQESFYVQNLSYAKTLNGASSAGGLGFPAATVTTEGGDYIVALTSTTSNGNPCTGTATTPCVVYTLIAIRNSSSPQVHDTACVAFKLTNTGAKDAISTTYQNYGNASVRKECW
;
A
#
# COMPACT_ATOMS: atom_id res chain seq x y z
N MET A 1 6.73 72.25 23.53
CA MET A 1 6.47 71.31 22.43
C MET A 1 7.83 70.82 21.92
N ASN A 2 8.26 69.60 22.32
CA ASN A 2 9.59 69.07 21.97
C ASN A 2 9.49 68.25 20.68
N ASN A 3 10.13 68.74 19.62
CA ASN A 3 10.19 68.11 18.30
C ASN A 3 11.19 66.93 18.34
N LYS A 4 10.68 65.70 18.30
CA LYS A 4 11.49 64.49 18.17
C LYS A 4 11.76 64.25 16.69
N ASN A 5 12.95 64.61 16.22
CA ASN A 5 13.42 64.25 14.89
C ASN A 5 13.61 62.73 14.82
N ASN A 6 12.69 62.03 14.13
CA ASN A 6 12.81 60.61 13.84
C ASN A 6 13.89 60.39 12.79
N VAL A 7 15.06 59.89 13.20
CA VAL A 7 16.11 59.42 12.29
C VAL A 7 15.67 58.07 11.72
N ILE A 8 15.20 58.06 10.47
CA ILE A 8 14.93 56.82 9.73
C ILE A 8 16.29 56.16 9.43
N ARG A 9 16.58 55.04 10.11
CA ARG A 9 17.73 54.20 9.79
C ARG A 9 17.48 53.54 8.42
N LYS A 10 18.35 53.80 7.45
CA LYS A 10 18.35 53.12 6.16
C LYS A 10 18.93 51.72 6.38
N ASP A 11 18.06 50.72 6.50
CA ASP A 11 18.49 49.33 6.48
C ASP A 11 19.07 49.02 5.10
N ASN A 12 20.34 48.65 5.06
CA ASN A 12 21.02 48.28 3.83
C ASN A 12 20.43 46.95 3.34
N GLN A 13 19.60 46.98 2.31
CA GLN A 13 19.11 45.76 1.66
C GLN A 13 20.28 45.09 0.94
N ILE A 14 20.75 43.99 1.50
CA ILE A 14 21.76 43.12 0.88
C ILE A 14 21.01 42.19 -0.08
N GLY A 15 21.15 42.41 -1.39
CA GLY A 15 20.56 41.57 -2.43
C GLY A 15 21.50 40.45 -2.88
N PHE A 16 20.94 39.27 -3.18
CA PHE A 16 21.68 38.18 -3.83
C PHE A 16 22.07 38.56 -5.26
N THR A 17 23.25 38.14 -5.70
CA THR A 17 23.68 38.37 -7.08
C THR A 17 23.05 37.33 -8.03
N LEU A 18 22.84 37.69 -9.29
CA LEU A 18 22.30 36.76 -10.30
C LEU A 18 23.20 35.51 -10.46
N ILE A 19 24.52 35.70 -10.39
CA ILE A 19 25.48 34.60 -10.51
C ILE A 19 25.40 33.62 -9.33
N GLU A 20 25.14 34.12 -8.12
CA GLU A 20 24.97 33.29 -6.92
C GLU A 20 23.72 32.41 -7.03
N VAL A 21 22.62 32.97 -7.56
CA VAL A 21 21.41 32.21 -7.86
C VAL A 21 21.66 31.16 -8.95
N MET A 22 22.47 31.48 -9.98
CA MET A 22 22.80 30.50 -11.03
C MET A 22 23.60 29.32 -10.49
N ILE A 23 24.64 29.57 -9.69
CA ILE A 23 25.47 28.50 -9.12
C ILE A 23 24.65 27.63 -8.16
N THR A 24 23.81 28.24 -7.31
CA THR A 24 22.96 27.49 -6.38
C THR A 24 21.95 26.59 -7.09
N VAL A 25 21.30 27.06 -8.16
CA VAL A 25 20.37 26.23 -8.95
C VAL A 25 21.10 25.07 -9.63
N VAL A 26 22.32 25.28 -10.14
CA VAL A 26 23.14 24.20 -10.71
C VAL A 26 23.44 23.12 -9.67
N ILE A 27 23.88 23.51 -8.47
CA ILE A 27 24.17 22.56 -7.39
C ILE A 27 22.88 21.82 -6.97
N LEU A 28 21.77 22.54 -6.81
CA LEU A 28 20.48 21.95 -6.46
C LEU A 28 19.99 20.96 -7.52
N GLY A 29 20.19 21.25 -8.81
CA GLY A 29 19.85 20.35 -9.91
C GLY A 29 20.59 19.00 -9.81
N ILE A 30 21.89 19.05 -9.53
CA ILE A 30 22.72 17.85 -9.36
C ILE A 30 22.20 17.01 -8.18
N ILE A 31 21.98 17.62 -7.01
CA ILE A 31 21.49 16.91 -5.82
C ILE A 31 20.12 16.30 -6.07
N THR A 32 19.20 17.08 -6.64
CA THR A 32 17.80 16.65 -6.86
C THR A 32 17.71 15.46 -7.80
N SER A 33 18.58 15.37 -8.81
CA SER A 33 18.58 14.26 -9.78
C SER A 33 18.74 12.88 -9.13
N ILE A 34 19.47 12.79 -8.01
CA ILE A 34 19.72 11.55 -7.28
C ILE A 34 18.76 11.42 -6.09
N ALA A 35 18.54 12.52 -5.37
CA ALA A 35 17.74 12.52 -4.14
C ALA A 35 16.26 12.25 -4.39
N TYR A 36 15.68 12.86 -5.43
CA TYR A 36 14.25 12.75 -5.72
C TYR A 36 13.76 11.32 -6.02
N PRO A 37 14.37 10.55 -6.94
CA PRO A 37 13.93 9.17 -7.19
C PRO A 37 14.12 8.25 -5.97
N SER A 38 15.18 8.46 -5.20
CA SER A 38 15.42 7.72 -3.95
C SER A 38 14.32 7.98 -2.92
N TYR A 39 13.97 9.26 -2.72
CA TYR A 39 12.90 9.66 -1.83
C TYR A 39 11.54 9.06 -2.26
N MET A 40 11.21 9.11 -3.55
CA MET A 40 9.96 8.52 -4.05
C MET A 40 9.87 7.02 -3.80
N LYS A 41 10.98 6.27 -3.96
CA LYS A 41 11.02 4.84 -3.60
C LYS A 41 10.78 4.61 -2.11
N GLN A 42 11.33 5.46 -1.24
CA GLN A 42 11.12 5.35 0.20
C GLN A 42 9.66 5.63 0.58
N VAL A 43 9.03 6.63 -0.04
CA VAL A 43 7.60 6.93 0.15
C VAL A 43 6.74 5.76 -0.30
N GLN A 44 6.99 5.21 -1.50
CA GLN A 44 6.29 4.03 -2.00
C GLN A 44 6.45 2.84 -1.06
N LYS A 45 7.67 2.60 -0.55
CA LYS A 45 7.94 1.52 0.42
C LYS A 45 7.15 1.70 1.72
N SER A 46 7.04 2.92 2.23
CA SER A 46 6.22 3.22 3.41
C SER A 46 4.76 2.83 3.17
N LYS A 47 4.21 3.21 2.00
CA LYS A 47 2.83 2.92 1.58
C LYS A 47 2.51 1.44 1.31
N ARG A 48 3.53 0.59 1.13
CA ARG A 48 3.34 -0.88 1.07
C ARG A 48 2.97 -1.47 2.43
N THR A 49 3.33 -0.80 3.54
CA THR A 49 3.15 -1.35 4.90
C THR A 49 1.68 -1.50 5.28
N PRO A 50 0.79 -0.50 5.09
CA PRO A 50 -0.64 -0.66 5.34
C PRO A 50 -1.27 -1.83 4.59
N ALA A 51 -0.85 -2.10 3.35
CA ALA A 51 -1.33 -3.25 2.59
C ALA A 51 -0.96 -4.59 3.25
N LYS A 52 0.29 -4.74 3.68
CA LYS A 52 0.73 -5.95 4.39
C LYS A 52 -0.01 -6.12 5.72
N VAL A 53 -0.18 -5.05 6.47
CA VAL A 53 -0.90 -5.06 7.75
C VAL A 53 -2.36 -5.49 7.53
N GLU A 54 -3.03 -4.92 6.52
CA GLU A 54 -4.42 -5.26 6.22
C GLU A 54 -4.57 -6.71 5.75
N LEU A 55 -3.63 -7.23 4.93
CA LEU A 55 -3.59 -8.64 4.55
C LEU A 55 -3.46 -9.55 5.78
N MET A 56 -2.55 -9.24 6.70
CA MET A 56 -2.37 -10.02 7.93
C MET A 56 -3.59 -9.93 8.85
N ARG A 57 -4.24 -8.76 8.92
CA ARG A 57 -5.45 -8.56 9.72
C ARG A 57 -6.61 -9.40 9.19
N ILE A 58 -6.83 -9.41 7.87
CA ILE A 58 -7.87 -10.24 7.25
C ILE A 58 -7.54 -11.73 7.40
N ALA A 59 -6.26 -12.13 7.27
CA ALA A 59 -5.84 -13.51 7.52
C ALA A 59 -6.18 -13.95 8.95
N GLN A 60 -5.92 -13.09 9.95
CA GLN A 60 -6.30 -13.38 11.34
C GLN A 60 -7.81 -13.55 11.50
N LEU A 61 -8.61 -12.71 10.84
CA LEU A 61 -10.08 -12.85 10.85
C LEU A 61 -10.54 -14.15 10.17
N GLN A 62 -9.86 -14.58 9.12
CA GLN A 62 -10.12 -15.87 8.47
C GLN A 62 -9.87 -17.05 9.41
N GLU A 63 -8.76 -17.04 10.15
CA GLU A 63 -8.48 -18.11 11.12
C GLU A 63 -9.51 -18.12 12.26
N SER A 64 -9.89 -16.94 12.78
CA SER A 64 -10.96 -16.84 13.77
C SER A 64 -12.30 -17.34 13.25
N PHE A 65 -12.63 -17.05 11.99
CA PHE A 65 -13.85 -17.54 11.33
C PHE A 65 -13.80 -19.07 11.15
N TYR A 66 -12.65 -19.63 10.78
CA TYR A 66 -12.45 -21.06 10.60
C TYR A 66 -12.67 -21.84 11.90
N VAL A 67 -12.19 -21.34 13.04
CA VAL A 67 -12.38 -21.97 14.36
C VAL A 67 -13.87 -22.14 14.70
N GLN A 68 -14.72 -21.20 14.27
CA GLN A 68 -16.14 -21.22 14.59
C GLN A 68 -16.98 -22.00 13.57
N ASN A 69 -16.56 -22.03 12.30
CA ASN A 69 -17.39 -22.52 11.19
C ASN A 69 -16.82 -23.76 10.48
N LEU A 70 -15.60 -24.19 10.83
CA LEU A 70 -14.85 -25.28 10.16
C LEU A 70 -14.71 -25.07 8.64
N SER A 71 -14.77 -23.82 8.21
CA SER A 71 -14.63 -23.35 6.84
C SER A 71 -14.15 -21.91 6.90
N TYR A 72 -13.33 -21.49 5.95
CA TYR A 72 -13.00 -20.09 5.76
C TYR A 72 -14.22 -19.30 5.26
N ALA A 73 -14.20 -17.98 5.47
CA ALA A 73 -15.22 -17.10 4.94
C ALA A 73 -15.06 -17.00 3.42
N LYS A 74 -16.18 -16.95 2.70
CA LYS A 74 -16.20 -16.86 1.23
C LYS A 74 -16.09 -15.43 0.73
N THR A 75 -16.49 -14.45 1.53
CA THR A 75 -16.52 -13.02 1.17
C THR A 75 -15.98 -12.15 2.29
N LEU A 76 -15.45 -10.98 1.94
CA LEU A 76 -15.13 -9.96 2.94
C LEU A 76 -16.41 -9.38 3.53
N ASN A 77 -17.38 -9.05 2.68
CA ASN A 77 -18.64 -8.47 3.11
C ASN A 77 -19.66 -9.47 3.63
N GLY A 78 -20.60 -8.93 4.40
CA GLY A 78 -21.73 -9.67 4.97
C GLY A 78 -21.43 -10.21 6.36
N ALA A 79 -22.49 -10.55 7.09
CA ALA A 79 -22.38 -11.11 8.43
C ALA A 79 -21.73 -12.51 8.41
N SER A 80 -21.15 -12.91 9.55
CA SER A 80 -20.51 -14.23 9.70
C SER A 80 -21.47 -15.39 9.40
N SER A 81 -22.76 -15.25 9.76
CA SER A 81 -23.80 -16.24 9.46
C SER A 81 -24.05 -16.46 7.96
N ALA A 82 -23.68 -15.51 7.11
CA ALA A 82 -23.78 -15.61 5.65
C ALA A 82 -22.45 -16.03 4.98
N GLY A 83 -21.42 -16.34 5.77
CA GLY A 83 -20.08 -16.66 5.27
C GLY A 83 -19.20 -15.45 4.96
N GLY A 84 -19.52 -14.28 5.52
CA GLY A 84 -18.75 -13.05 5.38
C GLY A 84 -17.86 -12.73 6.59
N LEU A 85 -16.92 -11.79 6.43
CA LEU A 85 -16.05 -11.30 7.52
C LEU A 85 -16.53 -9.98 8.15
N GLY A 86 -17.74 -9.52 7.83
CA GLY A 86 -18.33 -8.32 8.44
C GLY A 86 -17.91 -6.99 7.81
N PHE A 87 -17.21 -7.00 6.67
CA PHE A 87 -16.86 -5.77 5.97
C PHE A 87 -18.08 -5.14 5.27
N PRO A 88 -18.09 -3.82 5.05
CA PRO A 88 -19.17 -3.15 4.34
C PRO A 88 -19.16 -3.46 2.83
N ALA A 89 -18.02 -3.87 2.26
CA ALA A 89 -17.86 -4.10 0.83
C ALA A 89 -17.01 -5.35 0.54
N ALA A 90 -17.18 -5.91 -0.66
CA ALA A 90 -16.46 -7.11 -1.10
C ALA A 90 -14.95 -6.90 -1.29
N THR A 91 -14.52 -5.63 -1.27
CA THR A 91 -13.12 -5.22 -1.25
C THR A 91 -12.91 -4.23 -0.11
N VAL A 92 -11.67 -4.14 0.37
CA VAL A 92 -11.28 -3.25 1.46
C VAL A 92 -10.17 -2.33 0.99
N THR A 93 -10.40 -1.03 1.04
CA THR A 93 -9.35 -0.05 0.80
C THR A 93 -8.50 0.08 2.06
N THR A 94 -7.18 -0.01 1.92
CA THR A 94 -6.24 0.07 3.05
C THR A 94 -6.23 1.48 3.64
N GLU A 95 -5.73 1.60 4.87
CA GLU A 95 -5.36 2.89 5.43
C GLU A 95 -4.45 3.66 4.45
N GLY A 96 -4.73 4.95 4.26
CA GLY A 96 -4.05 5.80 3.26
C GLY A 96 -4.58 5.70 1.82
N GLY A 97 -5.45 4.74 1.51
CA GLY A 97 -6.10 4.65 0.20
C GLY A 97 -5.23 4.11 -0.93
N ASP A 98 -4.04 3.58 -0.63
CA ASP A 98 -3.03 3.22 -1.63
C ASP A 98 -3.23 1.82 -2.23
N TYR A 99 -3.92 0.92 -1.54
CA TYR A 99 -4.19 -0.45 -1.98
C TYR A 99 -5.66 -0.84 -1.75
N ILE A 100 -6.14 -1.76 -2.57
CA ILE A 100 -7.45 -2.41 -2.47
C ILE A 100 -7.21 -3.90 -2.26
N VAL A 101 -7.78 -4.45 -1.20
CA VAL A 101 -7.68 -5.85 -0.82
C VAL A 101 -8.93 -6.61 -1.23
N ALA A 102 -8.74 -7.76 -1.86
CA ALA A 102 -9.79 -8.70 -2.23
C ALA A 102 -9.48 -10.09 -1.65
N LEU A 103 -10.55 -10.85 -1.43
CA LEU A 103 -10.51 -12.23 -0.97
C LEU A 103 -11.03 -13.15 -2.07
N THR A 104 -10.39 -14.30 -2.24
CA THR A 104 -10.92 -15.42 -2.99
C THR A 104 -10.78 -16.68 -2.15
N SER A 105 -11.88 -17.38 -1.93
CA SER A 105 -11.90 -18.63 -1.17
C SER A 105 -12.39 -19.77 -2.07
N THR A 106 -11.79 -20.94 -1.92
CA THR A 106 -12.02 -22.11 -2.77
C THR A 106 -12.01 -23.41 -1.95
N THR A 107 -12.47 -24.49 -2.57
CA THR A 107 -12.28 -25.85 -2.07
C THR A 107 -10.81 -26.29 -2.25
N SER A 108 -10.42 -27.46 -1.74
CA SER A 108 -9.06 -27.99 -1.86
C SER A 108 -8.58 -28.15 -3.30
N ASN A 109 -9.52 -28.29 -4.24
CA ASN A 109 -9.25 -28.52 -5.65
C ASN A 109 -9.27 -27.22 -6.47
N GLY A 110 -9.37 -26.06 -5.80
CA GLY A 110 -9.43 -24.74 -6.46
C GLY A 110 -10.80 -24.38 -7.04
N ASN A 111 -11.83 -25.21 -6.84
CA ASN A 111 -13.19 -24.90 -7.29
C ASN A 111 -13.87 -23.88 -6.35
N PRO A 112 -14.83 -23.09 -6.83
CA PRO A 112 -15.65 -22.22 -5.98
C PRO A 112 -16.28 -23.01 -4.83
N CYS A 113 -16.20 -22.48 -3.61
CA CYS A 113 -16.85 -23.03 -2.43
C CYS A 113 -18.14 -22.26 -2.11
N THR A 114 -19.06 -22.88 -1.34
CA THR A 114 -20.28 -22.18 -0.88
C THR A 114 -20.22 -21.78 0.59
N GLY A 115 -19.22 -22.27 1.33
CA GLY A 115 -19.09 -22.04 2.78
C GLY A 115 -20.07 -22.86 3.62
N THR A 116 -20.56 -23.98 3.08
CA THR A 116 -21.48 -24.91 3.75
C THR A 116 -20.77 -26.22 4.09
N ALA A 117 -21.38 -27.05 4.93
CA ALA A 117 -20.81 -28.34 5.33
C ALA A 117 -20.54 -29.28 4.13
N THR A 118 -21.30 -29.19 3.04
CA THR A 118 -21.13 -30.02 1.84
C THR A 118 -20.03 -29.49 0.91
N THR A 119 -19.79 -28.17 0.91
CA THR A 119 -18.79 -27.51 0.05
C THR A 119 -18.05 -26.41 0.82
N PRO A 120 -17.23 -26.79 1.82
CA PRO A 120 -16.53 -25.84 2.67
C PRO A 120 -15.41 -25.14 1.91
N CYS A 121 -15.12 -23.91 2.31
CA CYS A 121 -13.95 -23.18 1.85
C CYS A 121 -12.75 -23.60 2.71
N VAL A 122 -11.74 -24.22 2.10
CA VAL A 122 -10.55 -24.73 2.82
C VAL A 122 -9.25 -24.09 2.34
N VAL A 123 -9.31 -23.29 1.28
CA VAL A 123 -8.21 -22.46 0.81
C VAL A 123 -8.72 -21.04 0.65
N TYR A 124 -7.96 -20.06 1.14
CA TYR A 124 -8.17 -18.67 0.80
C TYR A 124 -6.90 -18.03 0.24
N THR A 125 -7.11 -17.06 -0.63
CA THR A 125 -6.08 -16.18 -1.17
C THR A 125 -6.55 -14.74 -1.01
N LEU A 126 -5.71 -13.93 -0.36
CA LEU A 126 -5.87 -12.50 -0.26
C LEU A 126 -4.94 -11.82 -1.26
N ILE A 127 -5.47 -10.85 -1.98
CA ILE A 127 -4.70 -10.05 -2.93
C ILE A 127 -4.89 -8.57 -2.60
N ALA A 128 -3.80 -7.85 -2.38
CA ALA A 128 -3.80 -6.39 -2.30
C ALA A 128 -3.22 -5.81 -3.60
N ILE A 129 -4.02 -5.10 -4.37
CA ILE A 129 -3.61 -4.44 -5.63
C ILE A 129 -3.56 -2.94 -5.39
N ARG A 130 -2.60 -2.25 -5.98
CA ARG A 130 -2.53 -0.78 -5.89
C ARG A 130 -3.83 -0.15 -6.36
N ASN A 131 -4.29 0.86 -5.64
CA ASN A 131 -5.43 1.66 -6.03
C ASN A 131 -5.07 2.55 -7.24
N SER A 132 -5.79 2.43 -8.34
CA SER A 132 -5.58 3.21 -9.57
C SER A 132 -5.74 4.72 -9.38
N SER A 133 -6.43 5.15 -8.31
CA SER A 133 -6.64 6.57 -7.99
C SER A 133 -5.58 7.13 -7.04
N SER A 134 -4.62 6.31 -6.58
CA SER A 134 -3.57 6.73 -5.65
C SER A 134 -2.25 7.03 -6.38
N PRO A 135 -1.37 7.90 -5.85
CA PRO A 135 0.01 8.04 -6.34
C PRO A 135 0.81 6.73 -6.36
N GLN A 136 0.40 5.72 -5.58
CA GLN A 136 1.03 4.41 -5.50
C GLN A 136 1.04 3.68 -6.84
N VAL A 137 0.21 4.04 -7.83
CA VAL A 137 0.26 3.43 -9.18
C VAL A 137 1.64 3.42 -9.82
N HIS A 138 2.50 4.37 -9.43
CA HIS A 138 3.87 4.51 -9.92
C HIS A 138 4.87 3.56 -9.24
N ASP A 139 4.45 2.76 -8.25
CA ASP A 139 5.28 1.73 -7.62
C ASP A 139 5.41 0.51 -8.54
N THR A 140 6.22 0.62 -9.58
CA THR A 140 6.37 -0.43 -10.60
C THR A 140 6.99 -1.73 -10.07
N ALA A 141 7.73 -1.66 -8.96
CA ALA A 141 8.38 -2.82 -8.35
C ALA A 141 7.38 -3.73 -7.63
N CYS A 142 6.36 -3.17 -6.96
CA CYS A 142 5.40 -3.94 -6.17
C CYS A 142 3.95 -3.56 -6.53
N VAL A 143 3.43 -4.19 -7.57
CA VAL A 143 2.08 -3.98 -8.13
C VAL A 143 0.98 -4.60 -7.29
N ALA A 144 1.20 -5.81 -6.81
CA ALA A 144 0.25 -6.49 -5.95
C ALA A 144 0.95 -7.44 -5.00
N PHE A 145 0.30 -7.68 -3.87
CA PHE A 145 0.73 -8.58 -2.82
C PHE A 145 -0.27 -9.70 -2.70
N LYS A 146 0.21 -10.92 -2.47
CA LYS A 146 -0.60 -12.11 -2.23
C LYS A 146 -0.23 -12.73 -0.89
N LEU A 147 -1.24 -13.12 -0.13
CA LEU A 147 -1.12 -13.91 1.08
C LEU A 147 -2.12 -15.07 1.02
N THR A 148 -1.70 -16.28 1.35
CA THR A 148 -2.58 -17.47 1.36
C THR A 148 -2.81 -17.97 2.78
N ASN A 149 -3.76 -18.89 2.94
CA ASN A 149 -4.07 -19.55 4.21
C ASN A 149 -2.89 -20.30 4.86
N THR A 150 -1.86 -20.65 4.09
CA THR A 150 -0.63 -21.28 4.62
C THR A 150 0.42 -20.26 5.08
N GLY A 151 0.11 -18.97 4.99
CA GLY A 151 1.06 -17.88 5.23
C GLY A 151 2.03 -17.64 4.06
N ALA A 152 1.87 -18.35 2.93
CA ALA A 152 2.71 -18.12 1.76
C ALA A 152 2.47 -16.72 1.19
N LYS A 153 3.56 -15.94 1.13
CA LYS A 153 3.61 -14.56 0.64
C LYS A 153 4.16 -14.53 -0.78
N ASP A 154 3.63 -13.63 -1.60
CA ASP A 154 4.09 -13.43 -2.97
C ASP A 154 3.78 -12.02 -3.46
N ALA A 155 4.47 -11.57 -4.50
CA ALA A 155 4.22 -10.26 -5.08
C ALA A 155 4.46 -10.26 -6.59
N ILE A 156 3.86 -9.30 -7.28
CA ILE A 156 4.09 -9.05 -8.71
C ILE A 156 4.64 -7.64 -8.92
N SER A 157 5.40 -7.49 -10.01
CA SER A 157 5.94 -6.21 -10.48
C SER A 157 5.42 -5.92 -11.88
N THR A 158 5.68 -4.72 -12.43
CA THR A 158 5.30 -4.45 -13.82
C THR A 158 6.04 -5.32 -14.83
N THR A 159 7.25 -5.77 -14.47
CA THR A 159 8.07 -6.65 -15.31
C THR A 159 7.66 -8.12 -15.17
N TYR A 160 7.32 -8.55 -13.95
CA TYR A 160 6.91 -9.91 -13.63
C TYR A 160 5.46 -9.92 -13.16
N GLN A 161 4.55 -10.15 -14.10
CA GLN A 161 3.09 -10.15 -13.88
C GLN A 161 2.55 -11.46 -13.30
N ASN A 162 3.41 -12.46 -13.14
CA ASN A 162 3.06 -13.74 -12.53
C ASN A 162 3.68 -13.84 -11.13
N TYR A 163 2.91 -14.39 -10.20
CA TYR A 163 3.39 -14.76 -8.87
C TYR A 163 4.48 -15.84 -8.96
N GLY A 164 5.36 -15.90 -7.95
CA GLY A 164 6.40 -16.93 -7.83
C GLY A 164 7.81 -16.45 -8.12
N ASN A 165 8.00 -15.17 -8.48
CA ASN A 165 9.33 -14.60 -8.66
C ASN A 165 10.00 -14.30 -7.29
N ALA A 166 11.07 -15.02 -6.98
CA ALA A 166 11.75 -14.90 -5.69
C ALA A 166 12.38 -13.51 -5.43
N SER A 167 12.88 -12.84 -6.48
CA SER A 167 13.48 -11.50 -6.37
C SER A 167 12.43 -10.45 -6.06
N VAL A 168 11.31 -10.47 -6.78
CA VAL A 168 10.16 -9.57 -6.53
C VAL A 168 9.61 -9.81 -5.13
N ARG A 169 9.43 -11.07 -4.73
CA ARG A 169 8.98 -11.41 -3.38
C ARG A 169 9.90 -10.84 -2.30
N LYS A 170 11.21 -10.99 -2.44
CA LYS A 170 12.21 -10.48 -1.48
C LYS A 170 12.24 -8.95 -1.42
N GLU A 171 12.02 -8.28 -2.55
CA GLU A 171 11.97 -6.81 -2.58
C GLU A 171 10.69 -6.27 -1.94
N CYS A 172 9.57 -6.93 -2.21
CA CYS A 172 8.26 -6.45 -1.84
C CYS A 172 7.86 -6.82 -0.40
N TRP A 173 8.12 -8.05 0.06
CA TRP A 173 7.70 -8.57 1.38
C TRP A 173 8.77 -8.42 2.44
#